data_AF-A0AAA9ZHU4-F1
#
_entry.id   AF-A0AAA9ZHU4-F1
#
_cell.length_a   1.000
_cell.length_b   1.000
_cell.length_c   1.000
_cell.angle_alpha   90.00
_cell.angle_beta   90.00
_cell.angle_gamma   90.00
#
_symmetry.space_group_name_H-M   'P 1'
#
loop_
_entity.id
_entity.type
_entity.pdbx_description
1 polymer ?
#
loop_
_entity_poly.entity_id
_entity_poly.type
_entity_poly.pdbx_seq_one_letter_code
_entity_poly.pdbx_strand_id
1 'polypeptide(L)'
;MIEQPSSLKPSVRAVSEKKNGKPQPNSMKTEAKTPRTPCWQCGQMHFVRDCPFSTHQCKTCNRTGHKEGYCGCVKKASDNPVKPS
;
A
#
# COMPACT_ATOMS: atom_id res chain seq x y z
N MET A 1 58.69 -22.48 -16.37
CA MET A 1 58.47 -21.64 -15.17
C MET A 1 57.16 -20.92 -15.41
N ILE A 2 56.12 -21.27 -14.66
CA ILE A 2 54.72 -21.02 -15.01
C ILE A 2 54.31 -19.68 -14.40
N GLU A 3 53.69 -18.81 -15.20
CA GLU A 3 53.33 -17.45 -14.83
C GLU A 3 52.21 -17.39 -13.77
N GLN A 4 52.30 -16.41 -12.89
CA GLN A 4 51.41 -16.19 -11.75
C GLN A 4 50.03 -15.68 -12.23
N PRO A 5 48.89 -16.28 -11.79
CA PRO A 5 47.58 -15.70 -12.04
C PRO A 5 47.25 -14.63 -10.98
N SER A 6 47.31 -13.36 -11.37
CA SER A 6 46.84 -12.25 -10.53
C SER A 6 45.32 -12.33 -10.37
N SER A 7 44.92 -12.58 -9.13
CA SER A 7 43.55 -12.75 -8.65
C SER A 7 42.73 -11.45 -8.79
N LEU A 8 41.94 -11.33 -9.86
CA LEU A 8 40.90 -10.30 -9.92
C LEU A 8 39.67 -10.79 -9.12
N LYS A 9 39.48 -10.22 -7.93
CA LYS A 9 38.27 -10.41 -7.12
C LYS A 9 37.17 -9.47 -7.65
N PRO A 10 35.99 -9.95 -8.07
CA PRO A 10 34.85 -9.06 -8.27
C PRO A 10 34.27 -8.67 -6.90
N SER A 11 34.64 -7.49 -6.40
CA SER A 11 33.98 -6.84 -5.26
C SER A 11 32.77 -6.05 -5.77
N VAL A 12 31.64 -6.73 -5.97
CA VAL A 12 30.36 -6.05 -6.20
C VAL A 12 29.50 -6.16 -4.96
N ARG A 13 29.22 -4.99 -4.37
CA ARG A 13 28.52 -4.82 -3.10
C ARG A 13 27.05 -5.18 -3.27
N ALA A 14 26.50 -5.99 -2.36
CA ALA A 14 25.07 -6.24 -2.27
C ALA A 14 24.32 -4.92 -2.03
N VAL A 15 23.53 -4.48 -3.00
CA VAL A 15 22.59 -3.38 -2.81
C VAL A 15 21.37 -3.93 -2.10
N SER A 16 21.22 -3.61 -0.81
CA SER A 16 19.94 -3.84 -0.12
C SER A 16 18.87 -2.95 -0.77
N GLU A 17 17.97 -3.57 -1.53
CA GLU A 17 16.71 -2.97 -1.98
C GLU A 17 15.85 -2.61 -0.77
N LYS A 18 16.08 -1.39 -0.25
CA LYS A 18 15.14 -0.72 0.64
C LYS A 18 13.94 -0.33 -0.21
N LYS A 19 12.86 -1.10 -0.08
CA LYS A 19 11.51 -0.80 -0.59
C LYS A 19 11.24 0.70 -0.50
N ASN A 20 11.22 1.35 -1.66
CA ASN A 20 10.84 2.74 -1.84
C ASN A 20 9.36 2.90 -1.49
N GLY A 21 9.10 3.24 -0.24
CA GLY A 21 7.79 3.67 0.22
C GLY A 21 7.52 5.09 -0.26
N LYS A 22 6.43 5.23 -1.03
CA LYS A 22 5.63 6.45 -1.34
C LYS A 22 5.98 7.13 -2.69
N PRO A 23 5.16 6.96 -3.74
CA PRO A 23 5.06 8.00 -4.75
C PRO A 23 4.49 9.25 -4.06
N GLN A 24 5.25 10.34 -4.13
CA GLN A 24 4.82 11.64 -3.63
C GLN A 24 4.40 12.45 -4.86
N PRO A 25 3.10 12.54 -5.21
CA PRO A 25 2.68 13.41 -6.28
C PRO A 25 2.82 14.87 -5.81
N ASN A 26 3.63 15.57 -6.57
CA ASN A 26 4.00 16.97 -6.49
C ASN A 26 2.84 17.88 -6.03
N SER A 27 3.09 18.64 -4.97
CA SER A 27 2.25 19.77 -4.57
C SER A 27 2.26 20.84 -5.65
N MET A 28 1.30 20.80 -6.57
CA MET A 28 0.92 21.98 -7.34
C MET A 28 -0.57 22.27 -7.16
N LYS A 29 -0.81 23.54 -6.88
CA LYS A 29 -2.05 24.15 -6.42
C LYS A 29 -3.06 24.20 -7.54
N THR A 30 -4.28 23.73 -7.31
CA THR A 30 -5.51 24.35 -7.84
C THR A 30 -6.71 23.92 -6.98
N GLU A 31 -7.52 24.91 -6.64
CA GLU A 31 -8.72 24.84 -5.83
C GLU A 31 -9.86 24.13 -6.58
N ALA A 32 -9.95 22.79 -6.49
CA ALA A 32 -11.15 22.08 -6.95
C ALA A 32 -11.28 20.69 -6.32
N LYS A 33 -11.93 20.63 -5.14
CA LYS A 33 -12.83 19.58 -4.59
C LYS A 33 -12.52 18.09 -4.82
N THR A 34 -11.32 17.72 -5.23
CA THR A 34 -10.95 16.34 -5.58
C THR A 34 -9.83 15.87 -4.65
N PRO A 35 -9.92 14.64 -4.13
CA PRO A 35 -8.93 14.15 -3.19
C PRO A 35 -7.59 13.95 -3.90
N ARG A 36 -6.49 14.29 -3.23
CA ARG A 36 -5.12 14.06 -3.75
C ARG A 36 -4.76 12.58 -3.87
N THR A 37 -5.53 11.71 -3.22
CA THR A 37 -5.32 10.26 -3.17
C THR A 37 -6.62 9.54 -3.51
N PRO A 38 -6.56 8.38 -4.20
CA PRO A 38 -7.72 7.54 -4.37
C PRO A 38 -8.24 7.05 -3.02
N CYS A 39 -9.55 6.76 -2.96
CA CYS A 39 -10.21 6.22 -1.80
C CYS A 39 -9.59 4.86 -1.42
N TRP A 40 -9.16 4.71 -0.18
CA TRP A 40 -8.57 3.46 0.31
C TRP A 40 -9.58 2.32 0.49
N GLN A 41 -10.88 2.63 0.44
CA GLN A 41 -11.94 1.63 0.52
C GLN A 41 -12.21 0.97 -0.83
N CYS A 42 -12.03 1.68 -1.96
CA CYS A 42 -12.42 1.16 -3.28
C CYS A 42 -11.51 1.52 -4.47
N GLY A 43 -10.54 2.41 -4.28
CA GLY A 43 -9.58 2.85 -5.30
C GLY A 43 -10.05 3.99 -6.19
N GLN A 44 -11.30 4.45 -6.06
CA GLN A 44 -11.85 5.54 -6.88
C GLN A 44 -11.49 6.94 -6.34
N MET A 45 -11.53 7.95 -7.19
CA MET A 45 -11.18 9.34 -6.83
C MET A 45 -12.34 10.05 -6.12
N HIS A 46 -12.54 9.76 -4.84
CA HIS A 46 -13.48 10.46 -3.96
C HIS A 46 -13.00 10.44 -2.50
N PHE A 47 -13.62 11.27 -1.66
CA PHE A 47 -13.40 11.19 -0.23
C PHE A 47 -14.08 9.95 0.35
N VAL A 48 -13.45 9.37 1.37
CA VAL A 48 -13.93 8.17 2.07
C VAL A 48 -15.35 8.34 2.62
N ARG A 49 -15.70 9.57 3.00
CA ARG A 49 -17.03 9.94 3.50
C ARG A 49 -18.13 9.72 2.45
N ASP A 50 -17.79 9.92 1.18
CA ASP A 50 -18.69 9.80 0.03
C ASP A 50 -18.59 8.43 -0.64
N CYS A 51 -17.82 7.49 -0.06
CA CYS A 51 -17.64 6.18 -0.66
C CYS A 51 -18.90 5.31 -0.46
N PRO A 52 -19.48 4.76 -1.54
CA PRO A 52 -20.62 3.84 -1.41
C PRO A 52 -20.23 2.50 -0.75
N PHE A 53 -18.93 2.19 -0.70
CA PHE A 53 -18.41 0.98 -0.05
C PHE A 53 -18.14 1.17 1.44
N SER A 54 -18.47 2.32 2.02
CA SER A 54 -18.30 2.59 3.45
C SER A 54 -19.16 1.66 4.34
N THR A 55 -20.30 1.18 3.83
CA THR A 55 -21.16 0.19 4.51
C THR A 55 -21.07 -1.22 3.91
N HIS A 56 -20.29 -1.39 2.83
CA HIS A 56 -20.16 -2.68 2.16
C HIS A 56 -19.42 -3.68 3.05
N GLN A 57 -20.03 -4.84 3.28
CA GLN A 57 -19.39 -5.96 3.97
C GLN A 57 -18.54 -6.75 2.99
N CYS A 58 -17.22 -6.73 3.22
CA CYS A 58 -16.29 -7.52 2.44
C CYS A 58 -16.51 -9.01 2.70
N LYS A 59 -16.70 -9.80 1.63
CA LYS A 59 -16.84 -11.26 1.73
C LYS A 59 -15.53 -11.99 2.05
N THR A 60 -14.39 -11.35 1.78
CA THR A 60 -13.07 -11.94 2.02
C THR A 60 -12.64 -11.85 3.48
N CYS A 61 -13.00 -10.77 4.19
CA CYS A 61 -12.59 -10.56 5.58
C CYS A 61 -13.74 -10.28 6.56
N ASN A 62 -14.98 -10.35 6.09
CA ASN A 62 -16.21 -10.11 6.86
C ASN A 62 -16.30 -8.74 7.56
N ARG A 63 -15.46 -7.77 7.20
CA ARG A 63 -15.50 -6.40 7.73
C ARG A 63 -16.23 -5.45 6.79
N THR A 64 -16.88 -4.44 7.35
CA THR A 64 -17.51 -3.37 6.59
C THR A 64 -16.54 -2.23 6.29
N GLY A 65 -16.84 -1.46 5.23
CA GLY A 65 -16.11 -0.23 4.92
C GLY A 65 -15.00 -0.37 3.91
N HIS A 66 -15.04 -1.36 3.02
CA HIS A 66 -14.17 -1.45 1.84
C HIS A 66 -14.72 -2.46 0.84
N LYS A 67 -14.32 -2.35 -0.43
CA LYS A 67 -14.62 -3.35 -1.47
C LYS A 67 -13.68 -4.55 -1.37
N GLU A 68 -14.10 -5.64 -1.99
CA GLU A 68 -13.28 -6.85 -2.15
C GLU A 68 -11.93 -6.53 -2.85
N GLY A 69 -10.85 -7.04 -2.28
CA GLY A 69 -9.46 -6.76 -2.70
C GLY A 69 -8.77 -5.58 -2.01
N TYR A 70 -9.48 -4.79 -1.18
CA TYR A 70 -8.92 -3.64 -0.45
C TYR A 70 -8.74 -3.90 1.06
N CYS A 71 -8.78 -5.16 1.48
CA CYS A 71 -8.71 -5.57 2.89
C CYS A 71 -7.41 -5.15 3.59
N GLY A 72 -6.31 -4.96 2.86
CA GLY A 72 -5.00 -4.58 3.42
C GLY A 72 -4.89 -3.12 3.87
N CYS A 73 -5.84 -2.26 3.49
CA CYS A 73 -5.79 -0.83 3.78
C CYS A 73 -6.33 -0.47 5.19
N VAL A 74 -7.14 -1.34 5.80
CA VAL A 74 -7.53 -1.20 7.21
C VAL A 74 -6.40 -1.66 8.10
N LYS A 75 -5.55 -0.71 8.54
CA LYS A 75 -4.68 -0.96 9.69
C LYS A 75 -5.55 -1.48 10.82
N LYS A 76 -5.18 -2.62 11.37
CA LYS A 76 -5.87 -3.29 12.48
C LYS A 76 -5.89 -2.34 13.69
N ALA A 77 -6.91 -1.51 13.83
CA ALA A 77 -7.05 -0.63 15.00
C ALA A 77 -7.86 -1.32 16.12
N SER A 78 -8.62 -2.35 15.81
CA SER A 78 -9.38 -3.12 16.81
C SER A 78 -9.67 -4.51 16.27
N ASP A 79 -8.77 -5.45 16.53
CA ASP A 79 -9.19 -6.83 16.72
C ASP A 79 -9.99 -6.83 18.03
N ASN A 80 -11.30 -6.55 17.95
CA ASN A 80 -12.22 -7.04 18.96
C ASN A 80 -12.90 -8.23 18.30
N PRO A 81 -12.57 -9.47 18.67
CA PRO A 81 -13.22 -10.64 18.11
C PRO A 81 -14.71 -10.53 18.44
N VAL A 82 -15.53 -10.30 17.42
CA VAL A 82 -16.98 -10.54 17.50
C VAL A 82 -17.12 -12.05 17.68
N LYS A 83 -17.15 -12.45 18.94
CA LYS A 83 -17.58 -13.76 19.42
C LYS A 83 -18.95 -14.06 18.82
N PRO A 84 -19.10 -15.10 17.97
CA PRO A 84 -20.43 -15.57 17.61
C PRO A 84 -21.09 -16.18 18.85
N SER A 85 -22.37 -15.83 19.08
CA SER A 85 -23.24 -16.43 20.08
C SER A 85 -23.75 -17.80 19.64
#